data_AF-A0A958GAY2-F1
#
_entry.id   AF-A0A958GAY2-F1
#
_cell.length_a   1.000
_cell.length_b   1.000
_cell.length_c   1.000
_cell.angle_alpha   90.00
_cell.angle_beta   90.00
_cell.angle_gamma   90.00
#
_symmetry.space_group_name_H-M   'P 1'
#
loop_
_entity.id
_entity.type
_entity.pdbx_description
1 polymer ?
#
loop_
_entity_poly.entity_id
_entity_poly.type
_entity_poly.pdbx_seq_one_letter_code
_entity_poly.pdbx_strand_id
1 'polypeptide(L)'
;PLANRHVRVMLEDRQGDFWIGTNREGLYRLAQASGRWIHYTHHQADPAGLANNTITSLLETPGGELWIGTDRGLHRYDPHSGRVLLHKAPALAQDIITAIITPDLPENEAEETLWIGTLDGLKIFTPSRGQVTILQQNATDPRGLRTNNILSLFQDRSGIVWIGVENGGINKYDHKKNRFHFLGHRQLGLDDPEEYTIRAILHSRR
;
A
#
# COMPACT_ATOMS: atom_id res chain seq x y z
N PRO A 1 -8.93 -8.29 24.22
CA PRO A 1 -7.55 -7.80 23.94
C PRO A 1 -7.46 -6.45 23.21
N LEU A 2 -8.45 -6.03 22.40
CA LEU A 2 -8.37 -4.84 21.54
C LEU A 2 -8.92 -3.52 22.14
N ALA A 3 -9.34 -3.49 23.41
CA ALA A 3 -10.20 -2.44 23.97
C ALA A 3 -9.65 -0.99 23.98
N ASN A 4 -8.35 -0.79 23.69
CA ASN A 4 -7.71 0.54 23.67
C ASN A 4 -6.81 0.76 22.45
N ARG A 5 -7.02 -0.01 21.38
CA ARG A 5 -6.10 -0.08 20.23
C ARG A 5 -6.66 0.69 19.05
N HIS A 6 -5.94 1.71 18.60
CA HIS A 6 -6.26 2.41 17.36
C HIS A 6 -5.98 1.51 16.16
N VAL A 7 -6.97 0.71 15.79
CA VAL A 7 -6.98 -0.07 14.56
C VAL A 7 -6.92 0.89 13.38
N ARG A 8 -5.97 0.65 12.48
CA ARG A 8 -5.73 1.47 11.28
C ARG A 8 -6.14 0.76 10.00
N VAL A 9 -5.80 -0.52 9.90
CA VAL A 9 -6.04 -1.32 8.70
C VAL A 9 -6.40 -2.74 9.13
N MET A 10 -7.29 -3.37 8.37
CA MET A 10 -7.67 -4.76 8.57
C MET A 10 -7.70 -5.48 7.23
N LEU A 11 -7.36 -6.77 7.26
CA LEU A 11 -7.43 -7.68 6.12
C LEU A 11 -7.88 -9.06 6.63
N GLU A 12 -8.85 -9.66 5.95
CA GLU A 12 -9.12 -11.09 6.07
C GLU A 12 -8.37 -11.77 4.94
N ASP A 13 -7.49 -12.72 5.27
CA ASP A 13 -6.76 -13.48 4.25
C ASP A 13 -7.60 -14.64 3.70
N ARG A 14 -7.13 -15.27 2.62
CA ARG A 14 -7.81 -16.41 1.98
C ARG A 14 -7.94 -17.64 2.86
N GLN A 15 -7.18 -17.72 3.96
CA GLN A 15 -7.28 -18.81 4.95
C GLN A 15 -8.33 -18.49 6.02
N GLY A 16 -8.94 -17.29 5.98
CA GLY A 16 -9.92 -16.80 6.94
C GLY A 16 -9.31 -16.17 8.19
N ASP A 17 -7.99 -15.96 8.23
CA ASP A 17 -7.34 -15.31 9.34
C ASP A 17 -7.48 -13.78 9.23
N PHE A 18 -7.69 -13.13 10.37
CA PHE A 18 -7.81 -11.68 10.43
C PHE A 18 -6.48 -11.04 10.82
N TRP A 19 -6.00 -10.15 9.98
CA TRP A 19 -4.83 -9.31 10.19
C TRP A 19 -5.26 -7.89 10.54
N ILE A 20 -4.73 -7.36 11.64
CA ILE A 20 -5.15 -6.08 12.20
C ILE A 20 -3.91 -5.24 12.46
N GLY A 21 -3.72 -4.23 11.62
CA GLY A 21 -2.67 -3.23 11.77
C GLY A 21 -3.11 -2.08 12.67
N THR A 22 -2.20 -1.59 13.51
CA THR A 22 -2.48 -0.51 14.46
C THR A 22 -1.55 0.68 14.26
N ASN A 23 -1.89 1.82 14.87
CA ASN A 23 -1.05 3.02 14.80
C ASN A 23 0.26 2.94 15.59
N ARG A 24 0.37 2.10 16.63
CA ARG A 24 1.51 2.13 17.56
C ARG A 24 1.87 0.80 18.20
N GLU A 25 1.01 -0.20 18.08
CA GLU A 25 1.18 -1.48 18.76
C GLU A 25 1.65 -2.58 17.81
N GLY A 26 1.82 -2.29 16.51
CA GLY A 26 2.22 -3.29 15.53
C GLY A 26 1.03 -4.01 14.92
N LEU A 27 1.24 -5.28 14.59
CA LEU A 27 0.33 -6.11 13.82
C LEU A 27 -0.20 -7.26 14.66
N TYR A 28 -1.51 -7.47 14.63
CA TYR A 28 -2.15 -8.64 15.22
C TYR A 28 -2.63 -9.59 14.13
N ARG A 29 -2.57 -10.88 14.40
CA ARG A 29 -3.24 -11.92 13.62
C ARG A 29 -4.15 -12.73 14.55
N LEU A 30 -5.41 -12.90 14.15
CA LEU A 30 -6.33 -13.85 14.74
C LEU A 30 -6.38 -15.08 13.84
N ALA A 31 -5.77 -16.17 14.28
CA ALA A 31 -5.81 -17.45 13.59
C ALA A 31 -7.19 -18.08 13.78
N GLN A 32 -8.10 -17.90 12.83
CA GLN A 32 -9.55 -18.09 13.00
C GLN A 32 -9.89 -19.51 13.41
N ALA A 33 -9.26 -20.51 12.78
CA ALA A 33 -9.48 -21.92 13.06
C ALA A 33 -9.16 -22.32 14.53
N SER A 34 -8.24 -21.60 15.17
CA SER A 34 -7.79 -21.90 16.54
C SER A 34 -8.24 -20.87 17.58
N GLY A 35 -8.76 -19.72 17.15
CA GLY A 35 -9.01 -18.56 18.02
C GLY A 35 -7.75 -17.94 18.61
N ARG A 36 -6.55 -18.34 18.18
CA ARG A 36 -5.28 -17.87 18.74
C ARG A 36 -4.93 -16.48 18.23
N TRP A 37 -4.59 -15.60 19.15
CA TRP A 37 -4.04 -14.28 18.86
C TRP A 37 -2.51 -14.33 18.79
N ILE A 38 -1.94 -13.77 17.73
CA ILE A 38 -0.51 -13.60 17.53
C ILE A 38 -0.24 -12.10 17.39
N HIS A 39 0.84 -11.63 18.02
CA HIS A 39 1.21 -10.23 18.04
C HIS A 39 2.64 -10.06 17.53
N TYR A 40 2.79 -9.24 16.49
CA TYR A 40 4.06 -8.84 15.91
C TYR A 40 4.35 -7.39 16.32
N THR A 41 5.48 -7.18 16.98
CA THR A 41 5.97 -5.85 17.38
C THR A 41 7.43 -5.68 16.97
N HIS A 42 7.84 -4.43 16.83
CA HIS A 42 9.21 -4.04 16.61
C HIS A 42 10.08 -4.41 17.81
N HIS A 43 11.26 -4.97 17.52
CA HIS A 43 12.30 -5.27 18.49
C HIS A 43 13.65 -4.82 17.94
N GLN A 44 14.36 -3.96 18.68
CA GLN A 44 15.69 -3.46 18.27
C GLN A 44 16.72 -4.58 18.06
N ALA A 45 16.60 -5.68 18.81
CA ALA A 45 17.47 -6.84 18.71
C ALA A 45 17.16 -7.75 17.49
N ASP A 46 16.06 -7.52 16.78
CA ASP A 46 15.65 -8.28 15.59
C ASP A 46 15.47 -7.34 14.38
N PRO A 47 16.58 -6.88 13.76
CA PRO A 47 16.52 -5.96 12.63
C PRO A 47 15.89 -6.58 11.36
N ALA A 48 15.73 -7.91 11.32
CA ALA A 48 15.07 -8.60 10.23
C ALA A 48 13.54 -8.69 10.42
N GLY A 49 13.04 -8.43 11.63
CA GLY A 49 11.63 -8.46 11.97
C GLY A 49 10.87 -7.20 11.55
N LEU A 50 9.83 -6.86 12.29
CA LEU A 50 9.04 -5.66 12.06
C LEU A 50 9.86 -4.41 12.40
N ALA A 51 10.07 -3.50 11.46
CA ALA A 51 10.90 -2.32 11.63
C ALA A 51 10.18 -1.13 12.29
N ASN A 52 8.83 -1.13 12.32
CA ASN A 52 8.02 -0.10 12.97
C ASN A 52 6.65 -0.67 13.39
N ASN A 53 6.09 -0.16 14.50
CA ASN A 53 4.80 -0.56 15.02
C ASN A 53 3.59 0.16 14.41
N THR A 54 3.80 1.22 13.62
CA THR A 54 2.73 1.80 12.81
C THR A 54 2.53 0.95 11.56
N ILE A 55 1.41 0.23 11.50
CA ILE A 55 1.01 -0.53 10.32
C ILE A 55 0.06 0.33 9.48
N THR A 56 0.46 0.60 8.25
CA THR A 56 -0.22 1.58 7.39
C THR A 56 -1.05 0.92 6.30
N SER A 57 -0.65 -0.26 5.83
CA SER A 57 -1.32 -0.98 4.76
C SER A 57 -1.08 -2.49 4.85
N LEU A 58 -2.05 -3.26 4.40
CA LEU A 58 -1.99 -4.72 4.29
C LEU A 58 -2.49 -5.14 2.91
N LEU A 59 -1.83 -6.12 2.30
CA LEU A 59 -2.22 -6.69 1.02
C LEU A 59 -1.89 -8.18 1.00
N GLU A 60 -2.88 -9.02 0.72
CA GLU A 60 -2.64 -10.38 0.23
C GLU A 60 -2.70 -10.37 -1.30
N THR A 61 -1.63 -10.82 -1.95
CA THR A 61 -1.55 -10.84 -3.41
C THR A 61 -2.33 -12.01 -4.00
N PRO A 62 -2.59 -12.01 -5.32
CA PRO A 62 -3.15 -13.17 -6.00
C PRO A 62 -2.34 -14.46 -5.82
N GLY A 63 -1.01 -14.37 -5.63
CA GLY A 63 -0.15 -15.51 -5.31
C GLY A 63 -0.28 -16.04 -3.87
N GLY A 64 -0.95 -15.31 -2.97
CA GLY A 64 -1.13 -15.65 -1.57
C GLY A 64 -0.06 -15.07 -0.64
N GLU A 65 0.84 -14.22 -1.15
CA GLU A 65 1.80 -13.50 -0.33
C GLU A 65 1.14 -12.35 0.43
N LEU A 66 1.39 -12.30 1.73
CA LEU A 66 0.94 -11.20 2.57
C LEU A 66 2.05 -10.16 2.75
N TRP A 67 1.76 -8.94 2.31
CA TRP A 67 2.61 -7.77 2.40
C TRP A 67 2.09 -6.77 3.42
N ILE A 68 3.02 -6.19 4.16
CA ILE A 68 2.75 -5.29 5.28
C ILE A 68 3.55 -4.01 5.08
N GLY A 69 2.83 -2.90 4.90
CA GLY A 69 3.40 -1.57 4.88
C GLY A 69 3.47 -1.00 6.29
N THR A 70 4.55 -0.28 6.58
CA THR A 70 4.75 0.41 7.85
C THR A 70 5.27 1.82 7.61
N ASP A 71 5.34 2.62 8.67
CA ASP A 71 6.10 3.89 8.65
C ASP A 71 7.63 3.68 8.48
N ARG A 72 8.10 2.44 8.39
CA ARG A 72 9.50 2.12 8.09
C ARG A 72 9.62 0.83 7.28
N GLY A 73 9.23 0.93 6.03
CA GLY A 73 9.51 -0.02 4.99
C GLY A 73 8.49 -1.14 4.81
N LEU A 74 8.72 -1.89 3.74
CA LEU A 74 7.88 -2.99 3.29
C LEU A 74 8.30 -4.31 3.95
N HIS A 75 7.34 -5.05 4.46
CA HIS A 75 7.54 -6.36 5.07
C HIS A 75 6.71 -7.42 4.38
N ARG A 76 7.11 -8.68 4.54
CA ARG A 76 6.36 -9.85 4.07
C ARG A 76 6.21 -10.84 5.22
N TYR A 77 5.03 -11.44 5.32
CA TYR A 77 4.81 -12.58 6.21
C TYR A 77 5.36 -13.86 5.57
N ASP A 78 6.14 -14.62 6.34
CA ASP A 78 6.59 -15.95 5.96
C ASP A 78 5.75 -17.01 6.69
N PRO A 79 4.90 -17.76 5.96
CA PRO A 79 4.04 -18.77 6.58
C PRO A 79 4.81 -19.96 7.17
N HIS A 80 6.03 -20.23 6.70
CA HIS A 80 6.82 -21.37 7.19
C HIS A 80 7.37 -21.10 8.59
N SER A 81 7.98 -19.92 8.78
CA SER A 81 8.50 -19.51 10.09
C SER A 81 7.46 -18.82 10.97
N GLY A 82 6.33 -18.39 10.39
CA GLY A 82 5.30 -17.61 11.07
C GLY A 82 5.74 -16.18 11.39
N ARG A 83 6.82 -15.67 10.78
CA ARG A 83 7.41 -14.36 11.06
C ARG A 83 7.00 -13.30 10.05
N VAL A 84 6.96 -12.04 10.50
CA VAL A 84 6.93 -10.87 9.61
C VAL A 84 8.37 -10.39 9.44
N LEU A 85 8.82 -10.33 8.20
CA LEU A 85 10.21 -10.05 7.84
C LEU A 85 10.32 -8.79 7.00
N LEU A 86 11.29 -7.93 7.31
CA LEU A 86 11.65 -6.79 6.49
C LEU A 86 12.09 -7.26 5.11
N HIS A 87 11.49 -6.69 4.06
CA HIS A 87 11.81 -7.06 2.69
C HIS A 87 13.17 -6.47 2.27
N LYS A 88 13.93 -7.22 1.47
CA LYS A 88 15.33 -6.90 1.12
C LYS A 88 15.49 -5.88 -0.01
N ALA A 89 14.42 -5.23 -0.47
CA ALA A 89 14.52 -4.18 -1.48
C ALA A 89 15.04 -2.87 -0.83
N PRO A 90 16.29 -2.43 -1.10
CA PRO A 90 16.86 -1.29 -0.38
C PRO A 90 16.08 0.01 -0.61
N ALA A 91 15.52 0.16 -1.82
CA ALA A 91 14.70 1.31 -2.20
C ALA A 91 13.37 1.42 -1.42
N LEU A 92 12.99 0.40 -0.65
CA LEU A 92 11.76 0.35 0.15
C LEU A 92 12.03 0.16 1.65
N ALA A 93 13.28 -0.10 2.06
CA ALA A 93 13.59 -0.52 3.43
C ALA A 93 13.44 0.61 4.48
N GLN A 94 13.53 1.87 4.05
CA GLN A 94 13.41 3.05 4.92
C GLN A 94 12.24 3.96 4.56
N ASP A 95 11.42 3.57 3.59
CA ASP A 95 10.28 4.38 3.17
C ASP A 95 9.15 4.35 4.19
N ILE A 96 8.41 5.45 4.27
CA ILE A 96 7.06 5.41 4.84
C ILE A 96 6.15 4.85 3.75
N ILE A 97 5.67 3.62 3.95
CA ILE A 97 4.72 2.98 3.06
C ILE A 97 3.33 3.48 3.43
N THR A 98 2.58 4.03 2.48
CA THR A 98 1.24 4.59 2.74
C THR A 98 0.12 3.72 2.20
N ALA A 99 0.37 3.00 1.11
CA ALA A 99 -0.58 2.10 0.48
C ALA A 99 0.16 1.02 -0.34
N ILE A 100 -0.46 -0.14 -0.50
CA ILE A 100 0.04 -1.22 -1.36
C ILE A 100 -1.18 -1.79 -2.11
N ILE A 101 -1.08 -1.94 -3.42
CA ILE A 101 -2.04 -2.70 -4.24
C ILE A 101 -1.29 -3.58 -5.25
N THR A 102 -1.97 -4.61 -5.74
CA THR A 102 -1.59 -5.32 -6.97
C THR A 102 -2.65 -4.99 -8.01
N PRO A 103 -2.37 -4.12 -8.99
CA PRO A 103 -3.32 -3.87 -10.07
C PRO A 103 -3.55 -5.14 -10.89
N ASP A 104 -4.79 -5.33 -11.31
CA ASP A 104 -5.16 -6.31 -12.34
C ASP A 104 -4.60 -5.85 -13.69
N LEU A 105 -3.41 -6.36 -14.02
CA LEU A 105 -2.71 -6.11 -15.27
C LEU A 105 -3.03 -7.26 -16.28
N PRO A 106 -3.06 -6.98 -17.58
CA PRO A 106 -3.27 -7.97 -18.64
C PRO A 106 -2.23 -9.09 -18.61
N GLU A 107 -2.63 -10.29 -19.05
CA GLU A 107 -1.84 -11.53 -18.97
C GLU A 107 -0.46 -11.44 -19.64
N ASN A 108 -0.26 -10.56 -20.61
CA ASN A 108 1.05 -10.37 -21.26
C ASN A 108 2.05 -9.56 -20.43
N GLU A 109 1.63 -8.99 -19.30
CA GLU A 109 2.45 -8.31 -18.29
C GLU A 109 2.44 -9.06 -16.93
N ALA A 110 2.04 -10.34 -16.93
CA ALA A 110 1.65 -11.17 -15.78
C ALA A 110 2.73 -11.48 -14.71
N GLU A 111 3.82 -10.72 -14.64
CA GLU A 111 4.61 -10.76 -13.42
C GLU A 111 3.87 -10.00 -12.33
N GLU A 112 3.79 -10.61 -11.13
CA GLU A 112 3.19 -9.94 -9.99
C GLU A 112 3.92 -8.62 -9.73
N THR A 113 3.17 -7.52 -9.70
CA THR A 113 3.70 -6.20 -9.41
C THR A 113 2.95 -5.59 -8.23
N LEU A 114 3.71 -4.98 -7.34
CA LEU A 114 3.18 -4.20 -6.24
C LEU A 114 3.31 -2.72 -6.59
N TRP A 115 2.20 -2.01 -6.52
CA TRP A 115 2.20 -0.56 -6.56
C TRP A 115 2.16 -0.05 -5.13
N ILE A 116 3.19 0.71 -4.77
CA ILE A 116 3.51 1.08 -3.40
C ILE A 116 3.50 2.60 -3.31
N GLY A 117 2.53 3.14 -2.58
CA GLY A 117 2.50 4.55 -2.24
C GLY A 117 3.54 4.84 -1.17
N THR A 118 4.33 5.89 -1.39
CA THR A 118 5.30 6.39 -0.41
C THR A 118 5.22 7.92 -0.32
N LEU A 119 5.95 8.51 0.62
CA LEU A 119 6.17 9.98 0.64
C LEU A 119 7.23 10.45 -0.37
N ASP A 120 7.87 9.52 -1.08
CA ASP A 120 8.88 9.81 -2.11
C ASP A 120 8.47 9.24 -3.47
N GLY A 121 7.18 9.35 -3.79
CA GLY A 121 6.60 8.94 -5.05
C GLY A 121 5.92 7.58 -5.01
N LEU A 122 5.43 7.17 -6.18
CA LEU A 122 4.84 5.86 -6.41
C LEU A 122 5.96 4.90 -6.81
N LYS A 123 6.11 3.79 -6.08
CA LYS A 123 7.11 2.76 -6.38
C LYS A 123 6.41 1.53 -6.94
N ILE A 124 6.86 1.06 -8.10
CA ILE A 124 6.40 -0.18 -8.72
C ILE A 124 7.47 -1.23 -8.44
N PHE A 125 7.10 -2.26 -7.70
CA PHE A 125 8.00 -3.31 -7.26
C PHE A 125 7.61 -4.65 -7.90
N THR A 126 8.57 -5.31 -8.53
CA THR A 126 8.42 -6.65 -9.12
C THR A 126 9.18 -7.66 -8.26
N PRO A 127 8.50 -8.43 -7.38
CA PRO A 127 9.17 -9.28 -6.39
C PRO A 127 10.05 -10.37 -6.98
N SER A 128 9.62 -10.98 -8.11
CA SER A 128 10.36 -12.01 -8.84
C SER A 128 11.76 -11.55 -9.26
N ARG A 129 11.91 -10.27 -9.61
CA ARG A 129 13.14 -9.66 -10.11
C ARG A 129 13.89 -8.85 -9.05
N GLY A 130 13.26 -8.56 -7.91
CA GLY A 130 13.80 -7.63 -6.92
C GLY A 130 13.90 -6.18 -7.44
N GLN A 131 13.21 -5.85 -8.54
CA GLN A 131 13.33 -4.58 -9.24
C GLN A 131 12.31 -3.56 -8.71
N VAL A 132 12.77 -2.34 -8.45
CA VAL A 132 11.92 -1.21 -8.07
C VAL A 132 12.04 -0.11 -9.12
N THR A 133 10.92 0.28 -9.73
CA THR A 133 10.80 1.47 -10.56
C THR A 133 10.16 2.58 -9.75
N ILE A 134 10.73 3.78 -9.78
CA ILE A 134 10.26 4.93 -9.01
C ILE A 134 9.62 5.92 -9.98
N LEU A 135 8.36 6.27 -9.72
CA LEU A 135 7.64 7.33 -10.39
C LEU A 135 7.51 8.51 -9.42
N GLN A 136 8.23 9.58 -9.72
CA GLN A 136 8.25 10.82 -8.95
C GLN A 136 7.55 11.96 -9.70
N GLN A 137 7.31 13.05 -8.99
CA GLN A 137 6.80 14.29 -9.53
C GLN A 137 7.65 14.75 -10.71
N ASN A 138 6.97 15.13 -11.79
CA ASN A 138 7.60 15.79 -12.92
C ASN A 138 6.83 17.07 -13.24
N ALA A 139 7.40 18.22 -12.89
CA ALA A 139 6.77 19.52 -13.11
C ALA A 139 6.65 19.89 -14.60
N THR A 140 7.47 19.29 -15.47
CA THR A 140 7.49 19.61 -16.90
C THR A 140 6.63 18.65 -17.74
N ASP A 141 6.30 17.46 -17.22
CA ASP A 141 5.32 16.59 -17.84
C ASP A 141 3.93 16.82 -17.21
N PRO A 142 2.98 17.44 -17.93
CA PRO A 142 1.61 17.63 -17.42
C PRO A 142 0.87 16.32 -17.13
N ARG A 143 1.45 15.17 -17.53
CA ARG A 143 0.93 13.82 -17.32
C ARG A 143 1.69 13.07 -16.22
N GLY A 144 2.72 13.66 -15.61
CA GLY A 144 3.43 13.09 -14.47
C GLY A 144 2.67 13.26 -13.16
N LEU A 145 3.18 12.64 -12.09
CA LEU A 145 2.68 12.89 -10.74
C LEU A 145 2.84 14.38 -10.38
N ARG A 146 1.87 14.93 -9.67
CA ARG A 146 1.90 16.33 -9.21
C ARG A 146 2.69 16.54 -7.92
N THR A 147 2.79 15.50 -7.11
CA THR A 147 3.54 15.47 -5.85
C THR A 147 4.07 14.07 -5.64
N ASN A 148 5.10 13.95 -4.79
CA ASN A 148 5.64 12.68 -4.35
C ASN A 148 4.84 12.05 -3.21
N ASN A 149 4.00 12.82 -2.52
CA ASN A 149 3.26 12.34 -1.36
C ASN A 149 2.02 11.53 -1.79
N ILE A 150 2.23 10.24 -2.02
CA ILE A 150 1.16 9.29 -2.33
C ILE A 150 0.51 8.86 -1.03
N LEU A 151 -0.81 9.01 -0.91
CA LEU A 151 -1.55 8.73 0.33
C LEU A 151 -2.46 7.53 0.23
N SER A 152 -2.98 7.25 -0.97
CA SER A 152 -3.88 6.13 -1.19
C SER A 152 -3.78 5.61 -2.62
N LEU A 153 -4.01 4.31 -2.78
CA LEU A 153 -4.05 3.61 -4.05
C LEU A 153 -5.31 2.76 -4.09
N PHE A 154 -6.01 2.76 -5.22
CA PHE A 154 -7.23 1.98 -5.41
C PHE A 154 -7.44 1.66 -6.89
N GLN A 155 -7.74 0.41 -7.23
CA GLN A 155 -8.15 0.07 -8.60
C GLN A 155 -9.67 -0.09 -8.67
N ASP A 156 -10.30 0.56 -9.65
CA ASP A 156 -11.71 0.37 -9.93
C ASP A 156 -11.97 -0.82 -10.86
N ARG A 157 -13.26 -1.18 -11.03
CA ARG A 157 -13.69 -2.32 -11.86
C ARG A 157 -13.43 -2.13 -13.36
N SER A 158 -13.13 -0.92 -13.81
CA SER A 158 -12.75 -0.66 -15.21
C SER A 158 -11.26 -0.89 -15.46
N GLY A 159 -10.48 -1.16 -14.41
CA GLY A 159 -9.04 -1.37 -14.42
C GLY A 159 -8.23 -0.10 -14.20
N ILE A 160 -8.89 1.04 -13.91
CA ILE A 160 -8.20 2.30 -13.65
C ILE A 160 -7.67 2.30 -12.22
N VAL A 161 -6.38 2.62 -12.08
CA VAL A 161 -5.75 2.83 -10.77
C VAL A 161 -5.83 4.30 -10.39
N TRP A 162 -6.53 4.58 -9.31
CA TRP A 162 -6.66 5.89 -8.70
C TRP A 162 -5.61 6.08 -7.61
N ILE A 163 -4.93 7.22 -7.66
CA ILE A 163 -3.80 7.57 -6.81
C ILE A 163 -4.16 8.88 -6.11
N GLY A 164 -4.49 8.78 -4.83
CA GLY A 164 -4.73 9.93 -3.97
C GLY A 164 -3.40 10.52 -3.52
N VAL A 165 -3.26 11.84 -3.66
CA VAL A 165 -2.04 12.56 -3.35
C VAL A 165 -2.29 13.73 -2.41
N GLU A 166 -1.27 14.13 -1.65
CA GLU A 166 -1.34 15.33 -0.80
C GLU A 166 -1.34 16.61 -1.64
N ASN A 167 -2.24 17.56 -1.33
CA ASN A 167 -2.29 18.90 -1.95
C ASN A 167 -2.34 18.93 -3.49
N GLY A 168 -2.81 17.84 -4.11
CA GLY A 168 -2.74 17.67 -5.56
C GLY A 168 -3.97 17.04 -6.21
N GLY A 169 -5.00 16.68 -5.45
CA GLY A 169 -6.20 16.01 -5.99
C GLY A 169 -5.98 14.53 -6.30
N ILE A 170 -6.43 14.07 -7.47
CA ILE A 170 -6.43 12.65 -7.85
C ILE A 170 -5.69 12.44 -9.18
N ASN A 171 -4.71 11.53 -9.17
CA ASN A 171 -4.10 11.02 -10.40
C ASN A 171 -4.78 9.69 -10.75
N LYS A 172 -5.05 9.44 -12.03
CA LYS A 172 -5.51 8.12 -12.50
C LYS A 172 -4.52 7.54 -13.49
N TYR A 173 -4.21 6.26 -13.35
CA TYR A 173 -3.44 5.49 -14.32
C TYR A 173 -4.38 4.56 -15.08
N ASP A 174 -4.40 4.74 -16.41
CA ASP A 174 -5.10 3.90 -17.36
C ASP A 174 -4.10 2.93 -17.97
N HIS A 175 -4.13 1.69 -17.48
CA HIS A 175 -3.22 0.65 -17.94
C HIS A 175 -3.45 0.28 -19.41
N LYS A 176 -4.70 0.28 -19.90
CA LYS A 176 -5.00 -0.04 -21.31
C LYS A 176 -4.35 0.94 -22.30
N LYS A 177 -4.07 2.15 -21.84
CA LYS A 177 -3.38 3.18 -22.60
C LYS A 177 -1.92 3.36 -22.17
N ASN A 178 -1.48 2.63 -21.15
CA ASN A 178 -0.25 2.82 -20.40
C ASN A 178 0.01 4.30 -20.06
N ARG A 179 -1.00 4.99 -19.48
CA ARG A 179 -0.97 6.45 -19.33
C ARG A 179 -1.54 6.93 -18.01
N PHE A 180 -0.85 7.88 -17.41
CA PHE A 180 -1.39 8.73 -16.35
C PHE A 180 -2.26 9.84 -16.93
N HIS A 181 -3.36 10.13 -16.26
CA HIS A 181 -4.23 11.25 -16.51
C HIS A 181 -4.48 11.96 -15.17
N PHE A 182 -4.25 13.26 -15.16
CA PHE A 182 -4.48 14.06 -13.97
C PHE A 182 -5.93 14.55 -13.95
N LEU A 183 -6.61 14.43 -12.81
CA LEU A 183 -7.89 15.07 -12.56
C LEU A 183 -7.70 16.07 -11.41
N GLY A 184 -7.55 17.34 -11.78
CA GLY A 184 -7.39 18.44 -10.83
C GLY A 184 -8.71 18.85 -10.17
N HIS A 185 -8.62 19.64 -9.08
CA HIS A 185 -9.74 20.21 -8.32
C HIS A 185 -10.88 20.74 -9.21
N ARG A 186 -10.56 21.54 -10.24
CA ARG A 186 -11.53 22.12 -11.18
C ARG A 186 -12.35 21.09 -11.97
N GLN A 187 -11.76 19.95 -12.31
CA GLN A 187 -12.47 18.88 -13.03
C GLN A 187 -13.31 18.00 -12.10
N LEU A 188 -13.03 18.04 -10.80
CA LEU A 188 -13.81 17.40 -9.75
C LEU A 188 -14.92 18.33 -9.19
N GLY A 189 -15.04 19.56 -9.71
CA GLY A 189 -15.98 20.56 -9.20
C GLY A 189 -15.60 21.10 -7.81
N LEU A 190 -14.31 21.08 -7.49
CA LEU A 190 -13.77 21.54 -6.21
C LEU A 190 -13.01 22.86 -6.40
N ASP A 191 -13.25 23.82 -5.50
CA ASP A 191 -12.90 25.23 -5.72
C ASP A 191 -11.44 25.59 -5.35
N ASP A 192 -10.79 24.84 -4.45
CA ASP A 192 -9.41 25.11 -3.96
C ASP A 192 -8.40 23.95 -4.15
N PRO A 193 -7.37 24.04 -5.02
CA PRO A 193 -6.34 23.00 -5.18
C PRO A 193 -5.59 22.60 -3.90
N GLU A 194 -5.43 23.51 -2.94
CA GLU A 194 -4.60 23.30 -1.74
C GLU A 194 -5.37 22.69 -0.57
N GLU A 195 -6.71 22.62 -0.63
CA GLU A 195 -7.53 22.10 0.48
C GLU A 195 -7.86 20.60 0.39
N TYR A 196 -7.65 19.93 -0.76
CA TYR A 196 -8.19 18.58 -0.97
C TYR A 196 -7.12 17.48 -0.90
N THR A 197 -6.91 16.99 0.32
CA THR A 197 -6.13 15.77 0.59
C THR A 197 -7.03 14.54 0.46
N ILE A 198 -6.75 13.65 -0.50
CA ILE A 198 -7.48 12.38 -0.65
C ILE A 198 -6.79 11.27 0.13
N ARG A 199 -7.29 11.02 1.34
CA ARG A 199 -6.74 10.02 2.27
C ARG A 199 -7.30 8.61 2.08
N ALA A 200 -8.43 8.49 1.40
CA ALA A 200 -9.06 7.22 1.11
C ALA A 200 -9.89 7.33 -0.18
N ILE A 201 -9.92 6.24 -0.94
CA ILE A 201 -10.80 6.08 -2.09
C ILE A 201 -11.62 4.83 -1.81
N LEU A 202 -12.94 5.00 -1.74
CA LEU A 202 -13.89 3.95 -1.38
C LEU A 202 -14.98 3.89 -2.45
N HIS A 203 -15.28 2.70 -2.95
CA HIS A 203 -16.40 2.48 -3.87
C HIS A 203 -17.54 1.77 -3.14
N SER A 204 -18.72 2.40 -3.06
CA SER A 204 -19.93 1.78 -2.51
C SER A 204 -20.73 1.08 -3.60
N ARG A 205 -21.28 -0.11 -3.30
CA ARG A 205 -22.26 -0.78 -4.16
C ARG A 205 -23.66 -0.28 -3.79
N ARG A 206 -24.46 0.08 -4.79
CA ARG A 206 -25.92 -0.06 -4.70
C ARG A 206 -26.28 -1.48 -5.13
#